data_AF-A0A518LPS9-F1
#
_entry.id   AF-A0A518LPS9-F1
#
_cell.length_a   1.000
_cell.length_b   1.000
_cell.length_c   1.000
_cell.angle_alpha   90.00
_cell.angle_beta   90.00
_cell.angle_gamma   90.00
#
_symmetry.space_group_name_H-M   'P 1'
#
loop_
_entity.id
_entity.type
_entity.pdbx_description
1 polymer ?
#
loop_
_entity_poly.entity_id
_entity_poly.type
_entity_poly.pdbx_seq_one_letter_code
_entity_poly.pdbx_strand_id
1 'polypeptide(L)'
;MLTRTRFFFAALAAGSLLLGAGHRSWAAPITDASYFNSVAHTHITFEQDGSGATLPVMSNITMPAGEYAAQGVTIQPNVRVVRDSDACFRLLQDIAGGSTPYGLSASNTTSMEFDPPVQAFGFVFVAIFFQNATFTAFDEDNNVIETAVFTGPFIDGSGCGFLEHGFVGIESTTPIHRVTVSAPSGAIDNLRFAPAETDADDDGIADEDDNCPDDANPGQEDADGDGLGDACDACPFDAANDSDGDGVCGNVDNCPTLPNAGQDDADSDGIGDICDVCSNDASNDGDGDGVCEDLDNCPGFANPGQEDSDGDLLGDACDLCPLDANNDADGDGVCGDEDNCPNVANTGQENADGDAQGDACDACPNDPANDLDGDGLCGDVDNCPSTANADQADLDGDGIGDACDGDIDGDGLSNANETVFGTNPLVADTDGDGLSDGVEVDTAMGSGCPNPTQADSDGDSLPDGYELLTLHTSPCSADTDGDGVADNVDPLPLEPGVTQGYLQSLTCQLAIDILQMDHNLFTGNNAIAKKARRATLALHAALASALISHGNYNAAQNQLENLLDRIDGVNAPQDWMVPSAQKTALAEYVDLLISLIDFF
;
A
#
# COMPACT_ATOMS: atom_id res chain seq x y z
N MET A 1 13.12 104.71 -1.06
CA MET A 1 12.54 103.79 -0.06
C MET A 1 13.11 102.41 -0.38
N LEU A 2 14.06 101.98 0.45
CA LEU A 2 14.68 100.64 0.57
C LEU A 2 14.87 99.85 -0.74
N THR A 3 15.94 100.14 -1.48
CA THR A 3 16.62 99.12 -2.31
C THR A 3 17.09 98.03 -1.34
N ARG A 4 16.41 96.88 -1.33
CA ARG A 4 16.86 95.69 -0.59
C ARG A 4 17.68 94.84 -1.54
N THR A 5 18.94 95.17 -1.71
CA THR A 5 19.91 94.19 -2.16
C THR A 5 20.06 93.14 -1.05
N ARG A 6 20.08 91.87 -1.40
CA ARG A 6 20.37 90.79 -0.46
C ARG A 6 21.65 90.12 -0.88
N PHE A 7 22.61 90.08 0.03
CA PHE A 7 23.73 89.15 -0.06
C PHE A 7 23.36 87.88 0.70
N PHE A 8 23.50 86.75 0.03
CA PHE A 8 23.43 85.45 0.69
C PHE A 8 24.84 84.87 0.72
N PHE A 9 25.30 84.55 1.94
CA PHE A 9 26.55 83.84 2.18
C PHE A 9 26.21 82.50 2.82
N ALA A 10 26.70 81.43 2.21
CA ALA A 10 26.62 80.09 2.77
C ALA A 10 28.00 79.44 2.70
N ALA A 11 28.49 78.95 3.84
CA ALA A 11 29.62 78.02 3.90
C ALA A 11 29.06 76.61 3.71
N LEU A 12 29.45 75.95 2.62
CA LEU A 12 29.00 74.61 2.29
C LEU A 12 30.05 73.60 2.76
N ALA A 13 29.78 72.92 3.88
CA ALA A 13 30.37 71.61 4.13
C ALA A 13 29.82 70.63 3.08
N ALA A 14 30.67 69.81 2.48
CA ALA A 14 30.31 68.90 1.40
C ALA A 14 29.13 68.00 1.82
N GLY A 15 27.95 68.26 1.25
CA GLY A 15 26.72 67.52 1.53
C GLY A 15 25.45 68.35 1.28
N SER A 16 25.03 68.39 0.01
CA SER A 16 23.66 68.59 -0.51
C SER A 16 22.80 69.79 -0.05
N LEU A 17 22.52 70.66 -1.01
CA LEU A 17 21.52 71.73 -0.99
C LEU A 17 20.20 71.19 -1.58
N LEU A 18 19.10 71.26 -0.84
CA LEU A 18 17.73 71.34 -1.36
C LEU A 18 16.99 72.38 -0.50
N LEU A 19 16.79 73.57 -1.06
CA LEU A 19 15.89 74.63 -0.59
C LEU A 19 14.90 74.83 -1.74
N GLY A 20 13.59 74.64 -1.66
CA GLY A 20 12.71 74.29 -0.56
C GLY A 20 11.37 74.99 -0.80
N ALA A 21 10.26 74.24 -0.83
CA ALA A 21 8.94 74.72 -0.41
C ALA A 21 8.00 73.53 -0.18
N GLY A 22 7.83 73.12 1.08
CA GLY A 22 6.82 72.14 1.47
C GLY A 22 7.17 71.39 2.76
N HIS A 23 6.79 71.97 3.91
CA HIS A 23 6.80 71.39 5.26
C HIS A 23 7.11 69.88 5.43
N ARG A 24 8.15 69.54 6.23
CA ARG A 24 8.04 68.77 7.50
C ARG A 24 9.40 68.49 8.18
N SER A 25 9.39 68.69 9.51
CA SER A 25 10.18 68.08 10.60
C SER A 25 11.71 68.22 10.68
N TRP A 26 12.14 68.90 11.75
CA TRP A 26 13.48 68.93 12.33
C TRP A 26 13.77 67.66 13.15
N ALA A 27 14.99 67.12 13.05
CA ALA A 27 15.57 66.22 14.05
C ALA A 27 16.84 66.86 14.66
N ALA A 28 16.97 66.71 15.98
CA ALA A 28 17.89 67.39 16.89
C ALA A 28 19.30 66.75 16.94
N PRO A 29 20.32 67.45 17.49
CA PRO A 29 21.70 66.97 17.54
C PRO A 29 21.90 65.86 18.59
N ILE A 30 22.58 64.77 18.22
CA ILE A 30 22.99 63.71 19.14
C ILE A 30 24.33 64.09 19.78
N THR A 31 24.29 64.34 21.08
CA THR A 31 25.46 64.56 21.96
C THR A 31 25.66 63.34 22.84
N ASP A 32 26.31 62.27 22.36
CA ASP A 32 26.98 61.30 23.25
C ASP A 32 28.02 60.46 22.50
N ALA A 33 29.19 60.31 23.11
CA ALA A 33 30.38 59.63 22.58
C ALA A 33 30.37 58.11 22.86
N SER A 34 29.19 57.51 23.05
CA SER A 34 29.01 56.11 23.43
C SER A 34 28.49 55.20 22.29
N TYR A 35 28.20 55.75 21.11
CA TYR A 35 27.67 54.98 19.96
C TYR A 35 28.76 54.32 19.08
N PHE A 36 30.04 54.67 19.25
CA PHE A 36 31.15 54.14 18.42
C PHE A 36 31.88 52.92 19.00
N ASN A 37 31.43 52.36 20.13
CA ASN A 37 32.13 51.25 20.81
C ASN A 37 31.49 49.85 20.63
N SER A 38 30.73 49.60 19.56
CA SER A 38 30.19 48.24 19.31
C SER A 38 30.29 47.71 17.87
N VAL A 39 31.08 48.33 16.99
CA VAL A 39 31.40 47.75 15.68
C VAL A 39 32.81 47.18 15.72
N ALA A 40 32.93 45.88 15.42
CA ALA A 40 34.21 45.19 15.39
C ALA A 40 35.21 45.95 14.51
N HIS A 41 36.39 46.24 15.06
CA HIS A 41 37.53 46.65 14.27
C HIS A 41 37.82 45.56 13.22
N THR A 42 37.65 45.84 11.93
CA THR A 42 38.36 45.08 10.91
C THR A 42 39.82 45.45 11.03
N HIS A 43 40.58 44.61 11.73
CA HIS A 43 42.03 44.56 11.63
C HIS A 43 42.37 44.37 10.14
N ILE A 44 42.90 45.40 9.49
CA ILE A 44 43.65 45.20 8.25
C ILE A 44 45.04 44.73 8.68
N THR A 45 45.21 43.42 8.79
CA THR A 45 46.54 42.79 8.89
C THR A 45 47.20 42.85 7.52
N PHE A 46 48.27 43.63 7.40
CA PHE A 46 49.21 43.50 6.28
C PHE A 46 50.16 42.36 6.63
N GLU A 47 50.04 41.20 5.97
CA GLU A 47 51.08 40.18 6.04
C GLU A 47 52.37 40.75 5.44
N GLN A 48 53.37 40.88 6.30
CA GLN A 48 54.75 41.10 5.92
C GLN A 48 55.31 39.76 5.44
N ASP A 49 55.55 39.59 4.13
CA ASP A 49 56.29 38.43 3.66
C ASP A 49 57.79 38.61 4.01
N GLY A 50 58.31 37.59 4.67
CA GLY A 50 59.67 37.58 5.20
C GLY A 50 60.74 37.32 4.14
N SER A 51 60.78 38.10 3.05
CA SER A 51 61.94 38.07 2.16
C SER A 51 62.23 39.43 1.55
N GLY A 52 63.34 40.05 1.99
CA GLY A 52 63.82 41.34 1.47
C GLY A 52 64.30 41.26 0.02
N ALA A 53 63.36 41.29 -0.93
CA ALA A 53 63.61 41.59 -2.33
C ALA A 53 62.55 42.59 -2.84
N THR A 54 63.02 43.75 -3.28
CA THR A 54 62.20 44.77 -3.96
C THR A 54 61.74 44.26 -5.32
N LEU A 55 60.43 44.26 -5.60
CA LEU A 55 59.89 44.19 -6.95
C LEU A 55 58.88 45.31 -7.24
N PRO A 56 58.82 45.80 -8.49
CA PRO A 56 58.38 47.14 -8.85
C PRO A 56 56.92 47.19 -9.35
N VAL A 57 56.37 48.40 -9.26
CA VAL A 57 55.37 49.05 -10.13
C VAL A 57 54.41 48.14 -10.91
N MET A 58 53.15 48.24 -10.48
CA MET A 58 51.90 47.99 -11.22
C MET A 58 51.61 46.55 -11.66
N SER A 59 50.76 45.91 -10.88
CA SER A 59 49.76 45.00 -11.43
C SER A 59 48.43 45.36 -10.78
N ASN A 60 47.54 45.94 -11.59
CA ASN A 60 46.16 46.23 -11.23
C ASN A 60 45.47 44.92 -10.86
N ILE A 61 44.82 44.86 -9.70
CA ILE A 61 43.89 43.79 -9.38
C ILE A 61 42.49 44.36 -9.60
N THR A 62 41.81 43.85 -10.60
CA THR A 62 40.38 44.05 -10.84
C THR A 62 39.67 42.82 -10.26
N MET A 63 38.79 43.01 -9.28
CA MET A 63 37.94 41.92 -8.76
C MET A 63 36.52 42.03 -9.36
N PRO A 64 35.83 40.90 -9.65
CA PRO A 64 34.49 40.92 -10.24
C PRO A 64 33.42 41.42 -9.27
N ALA A 65 32.33 41.97 -9.81
CA ALA A 65 31.28 42.72 -9.13
C ALA A 65 30.38 41.96 -8.12
N GLY A 66 30.76 40.74 -7.69
CA GLY A 66 29.95 39.90 -6.79
C GLY A 66 30.09 40.19 -5.29
N GLU A 67 30.98 41.09 -4.87
CA GLU A 67 31.24 41.38 -3.43
C GLU A 67 30.91 42.83 -3.00
N TYR A 68 30.08 43.55 -3.75
CA TYR A 68 29.71 44.93 -3.39
C TYR A 68 28.44 45.07 -2.53
N ALA A 69 27.63 44.03 -2.34
CA ALA A 69 26.29 44.17 -1.75
C ALA A 69 26.16 43.70 -0.29
N ALA A 70 27.22 43.80 0.51
CA ALA A 70 27.10 43.71 1.96
C ALA A 70 27.95 44.83 2.60
N GLN A 71 27.29 45.91 3.03
CA GLN A 71 27.77 47.01 3.92
C GLN A 71 27.73 48.45 3.39
N GLY A 72 26.88 48.79 2.41
CA GLY A 72 26.23 50.13 2.35
C GLY A 72 27.12 51.39 2.30
N VAL A 73 28.24 51.38 1.57
CA VAL A 73 29.02 52.60 1.27
C VAL A 73 29.37 52.66 -0.23
N THR A 74 28.95 53.72 -0.93
CA THR A 74 29.25 53.93 -2.35
C THR A 74 30.34 55.00 -2.51
N ILE A 75 31.53 54.62 -2.97
CA ILE A 75 32.53 55.55 -3.52
C ILE A 75 32.55 55.34 -5.04
N GLN A 76 32.34 56.40 -5.81
CA GLN A 76 32.28 56.32 -7.27
C GLN A 76 33.60 55.81 -7.89
N PRO A 77 33.56 55.13 -9.07
CA PRO A 77 34.63 54.23 -9.51
C PRO A 77 35.97 54.86 -9.90
N ASN A 78 36.14 56.18 -9.83
CA ASN A 78 37.30 56.90 -10.40
C ASN A 78 37.96 57.92 -9.47
N VAL A 79 37.80 57.83 -8.15
CA VAL A 79 38.48 58.75 -7.20
C VAL A 79 39.81 58.15 -6.73
N ARG A 80 40.95 58.80 -7.08
CA ARG A 80 42.27 58.46 -6.51
C ARG A 80 42.61 59.41 -5.36
N VAL A 81 42.94 58.83 -4.20
CA VAL A 81 43.42 59.56 -3.02
C VAL A 81 44.91 59.31 -2.85
N VAL A 82 45.72 60.37 -2.77
CA VAL A 82 47.17 60.28 -2.55
C VAL A 82 47.53 61.06 -1.28
N ARG A 83 48.43 60.51 -0.48
CA ARG A 83 49.01 61.18 0.70
C ARG A 83 50.34 61.81 0.27
N ASP A 84 50.46 63.12 0.44
CA ASP A 84 51.70 63.84 0.09
C ASP A 84 52.65 63.99 1.30
N SER A 85 53.87 64.47 1.06
CA SER A 85 54.98 64.52 2.04
C SER A 85 54.75 65.41 3.26
N ASP A 86 53.71 66.25 3.25
CA ASP A 86 53.29 67.08 4.40
C ASP A 86 52.12 66.47 5.19
N ALA A 87 51.83 65.19 4.96
CA ALA A 87 50.82 64.38 5.67
C ALA A 87 49.35 64.83 5.53
N CYS A 88 49.00 65.63 4.51
CA CYS A 88 47.62 66.00 4.17
C CYS A 88 47.13 65.28 2.89
N PHE A 89 45.81 64.99 2.82
CA PHE A 89 45.18 64.32 1.68
C PHE A 89 44.75 65.31 0.60
N ARG A 90 44.92 64.93 -0.68
CA ARG A 90 44.38 65.68 -1.83
C ARG A 90 43.55 64.75 -2.73
N LEU A 91 42.44 65.28 -3.24
CA LEU A 91 41.65 64.67 -4.30
C LEU A 91 42.21 65.12 -5.65
N LEU A 92 42.54 64.17 -6.52
CA LEU A 92 42.83 64.42 -7.92
C LEU A 92 41.65 63.90 -8.73
N GLN A 93 40.85 64.80 -9.32
CA GLN A 93 39.80 64.42 -10.26
C GLN A 93 40.32 64.63 -11.68
N ASP A 94 40.38 63.56 -12.46
CA ASP A 94 40.63 63.58 -13.90
C ASP A 94 39.26 63.42 -14.58
N ILE A 95 38.72 64.48 -15.20
CA ILE A 95 37.43 64.42 -15.89
C ILE A 95 37.70 64.09 -17.36
N ALA A 96 37.58 62.81 -17.71
CA ALA A 96 37.51 62.36 -19.08
C ALA A 96 36.04 62.23 -19.51
N GLY A 97 35.63 63.04 -20.50
CA GLY A 97 34.47 62.80 -21.37
C GLY A 97 33.14 63.41 -20.90
N GLY A 98 32.57 64.26 -21.75
CA GLY A 98 31.18 64.75 -21.61
C GLY A 98 31.07 66.26 -21.68
N SER A 99 30.79 66.76 -22.87
CA SER A 99 30.60 68.17 -23.23
C SER A 99 29.42 68.85 -22.51
N THR A 100 29.66 70.04 -21.95
CA THR A 100 28.84 71.27 -22.16
C THR A 100 29.62 72.52 -21.67
N PRO A 101 29.29 73.72 -22.21
CA PRO A 101 30.28 74.74 -22.55
C PRO A 101 30.43 75.87 -21.51
N TYR A 102 31.53 76.63 -21.65
CA TYR A 102 31.87 77.86 -20.92
C TYR A 102 32.33 77.70 -19.46
N GLY A 103 33.44 76.99 -19.26
CA GLY A 103 34.30 77.18 -18.09
C GLY A 103 35.53 78.00 -18.45
N LEU A 104 35.51 79.32 -18.23
CA LEU A 104 36.73 80.12 -18.17
C LEU A 104 37.49 79.72 -16.91
N SER A 105 38.46 78.81 -17.03
CA SER A 105 39.52 78.66 -16.02
C SER A 105 40.47 79.85 -16.17
N ALA A 106 40.28 80.87 -15.35
CA ALA A 106 41.12 82.06 -15.35
C ALA A 106 41.60 82.37 -13.92
N SER A 107 42.70 81.73 -13.53
CA SER A 107 43.48 82.13 -12.36
C SER A 107 43.88 83.60 -12.54
N ASN A 108 43.45 84.49 -11.62
CA ASN A 108 43.69 85.94 -11.56
C ASN A 108 42.61 86.88 -12.15
N THR A 109 41.35 86.44 -12.28
CA THR A 109 40.26 87.33 -12.71
C THR A 109 39.90 88.36 -11.62
N THR A 110 40.05 89.65 -11.91
CA THR A 110 39.75 90.77 -10.99
C THR A 110 38.45 91.52 -11.31
N SER A 111 37.79 91.18 -12.43
CA SER A 111 36.50 91.74 -12.83
C SER A 111 35.72 90.82 -13.78
N MET A 112 34.39 90.87 -13.71
CA MET A 112 33.44 90.15 -14.55
C MET A 112 32.45 91.16 -15.16
N GLU A 113 32.26 91.13 -16.48
CA GLU A 113 31.31 91.99 -17.20
C GLU A 113 30.18 91.13 -17.79
N PHE A 114 28.95 91.64 -17.74
CA PHE A 114 27.73 90.95 -18.16
C PHE A 114 27.07 91.70 -19.34
N ASP A 115 26.92 91.00 -20.47
CA ASP A 115 26.22 91.48 -21.65
C ASP A 115 25.28 90.37 -22.18
N PRO A 116 23.95 90.55 -22.14
CA PRO A 116 23.23 91.70 -21.59
C PRO A 116 23.34 91.79 -20.05
N PRO A 117 23.07 92.97 -19.43
CA PRO A 117 23.09 93.13 -17.98
C PRO A 117 22.13 92.17 -17.26
N VAL A 118 22.56 91.60 -16.14
CA VAL A 118 21.78 90.60 -15.37
C VAL A 118 21.15 91.21 -14.11
N GLN A 119 19.98 90.71 -13.69
CA GLN A 119 19.28 91.18 -12.48
C GLN A 119 19.62 90.34 -11.24
N ALA A 120 20.11 89.12 -11.45
CA ALA A 120 20.62 88.25 -10.41
C ALA A 120 21.82 87.49 -10.96
N PHE A 121 22.83 87.28 -10.12
CA PHE A 121 23.92 86.36 -10.42
C PHE A 121 24.38 85.65 -9.15
N GLY A 122 24.84 84.41 -9.30
CA GLY A 122 25.42 83.61 -8.24
C GLY A 122 26.65 82.89 -8.73
N PHE A 123 27.66 82.76 -7.87
CA PHE A 123 28.81 81.92 -8.13
C PHE A 123 29.30 81.22 -6.88
N VAL A 124 29.91 80.06 -7.08
CA VAL A 124 30.63 79.30 -6.06
C VAL A 124 32.11 79.60 -6.21
N PHE A 125 32.83 79.76 -5.10
CA PHE A 125 34.29 79.87 -5.10
C PHE A 125 34.92 78.98 -4.01
N VAL A 126 36.15 78.55 -4.26
CA VAL A 126 36.99 77.84 -3.29
C VAL A 126 37.98 78.82 -2.67
N ALA A 127 37.97 79.00 -1.35
CA ALA A 127 38.91 79.89 -0.66
C ALA A 127 40.16 79.14 -0.16
N ILE A 128 41.34 79.49 -0.67
CA ILE A 128 42.64 78.98 -0.20
C ILE A 128 43.43 80.17 0.36
N PHE A 129 43.47 80.31 1.69
CA PHE A 129 44.14 81.38 2.46
C PHE A 129 43.69 82.82 2.15
N PHE A 130 42.81 83.41 2.97
CA PHE A 130 42.54 84.85 2.89
C PHE A 130 42.57 85.57 4.25
N GLN A 131 43.13 86.78 4.23
CA GLN A 131 42.72 87.88 5.10
C GLN A 131 41.97 88.90 4.22
N ASN A 132 40.64 88.87 4.29
CA ASN A 132 39.67 89.83 3.73
C ASN A 132 39.61 89.96 2.18
N ALA A 133 38.49 89.57 1.57
CA ALA A 133 38.18 89.78 0.13
C ALA A 133 36.99 90.75 -0.06
N THR A 134 37.01 91.58 -1.10
CA THR A 134 35.96 92.58 -1.37
C THR A 134 35.38 92.40 -2.77
N PHE A 135 34.05 92.35 -2.89
CA PHE A 135 33.30 92.27 -4.15
C PHE A 135 32.50 93.56 -4.34
N THR A 136 32.59 94.20 -5.51
CA THR A 136 31.87 95.45 -5.80
C THR A 136 31.11 95.33 -7.12
N ALA A 137 29.81 95.57 -7.10
CA ALA A 137 28.93 95.54 -8.27
C ALA A 137 28.73 96.96 -8.84
N PHE A 138 28.64 97.05 -10.17
CA PHE A 138 28.52 98.29 -10.93
C PHE A 138 27.38 98.19 -11.96
N ASP A 139 26.70 99.33 -12.17
CA ASP A 139 25.75 99.50 -13.27
C ASP A 139 26.48 99.79 -14.60
N GLU A 140 25.71 99.96 -15.69
CA GLU A 140 26.23 100.27 -17.03
C GLU A 140 27.02 101.58 -17.12
N ASP A 141 26.77 102.52 -16.19
CA ASP A 141 27.45 103.82 -16.09
C ASP A 141 28.68 103.79 -15.16
N ASN A 142 29.06 102.61 -14.64
CA ASN A 142 30.12 102.39 -13.65
C ASN A 142 29.87 103.03 -12.27
N ASN A 143 28.62 103.33 -11.91
CA ASN A 143 28.29 103.67 -10.54
C ASN A 143 28.28 102.40 -9.69
N VAL A 144 28.81 102.49 -8.46
CA VAL A 144 28.76 101.37 -7.51
C VAL A 144 27.30 101.14 -7.10
N ILE A 145 26.79 99.95 -7.40
CA ILE A 145 25.51 99.48 -6.89
C ILE A 145 25.68 99.10 -5.42
N GLU A 146 26.65 98.22 -5.12
CA GLU A 146 26.96 97.78 -3.75
C GLU A 146 28.36 97.17 -3.61
N THR A 147 28.90 97.16 -2.39
CA THR A 147 30.18 96.52 -2.04
C THR A 147 29.99 95.58 -0.85
N ALA A 148 30.43 94.32 -0.99
CA ALA A 148 30.47 93.33 0.08
C ALA A 148 31.91 92.97 0.46
N VAL A 149 32.17 92.85 1.78
CA VAL A 149 33.47 92.44 2.33
C VAL A 149 33.31 91.10 3.02
N PHE A 150 34.15 90.14 2.65
CA PHE A 150 34.24 88.83 3.28
C PHE A 150 35.45 88.77 4.19
N THR A 151 35.24 88.59 5.50
CA THR A 151 36.28 88.38 6.52
C THR A 151 36.20 86.94 7.02
N GLY A 152 37.24 86.12 6.80
CA GLY A 152 37.21 84.69 7.18
C GLY A 152 37.35 84.45 8.70
N PRO A 153 36.82 83.34 9.27
CA PRO A 153 37.03 82.95 10.66
C PRO A 153 38.18 81.93 10.87
N PHE A 154 38.81 82.01 12.05
CA PHE A 154 39.62 81.01 12.78
C PHE A 154 40.86 80.36 12.11
N ILE A 155 42.06 80.72 12.63
CA ILE A 155 43.33 79.98 12.44
C ILE A 155 43.60 79.21 13.75
N ASP A 156 43.77 77.89 13.72
CA ASP A 156 44.29 77.17 14.89
C ASP A 156 45.80 77.37 15.05
N GLY A 157 46.34 77.09 16.24
CA GLY A 157 47.75 77.35 16.58
C GLY A 157 48.82 76.60 15.76
N SER A 158 48.44 75.84 14.72
CA SER A 158 49.36 75.09 13.85
C SER A 158 49.30 75.51 12.37
N GLY A 159 48.49 76.51 12.01
CA GLY A 159 48.57 77.18 10.71
C GLY A 159 47.96 76.45 9.49
N CYS A 160 47.08 75.47 9.69
CA CYS A 160 46.28 74.88 8.60
C CYS A 160 44.78 75.17 8.84
N GLY A 161 44.13 75.84 7.88
CA GLY A 161 42.67 76.04 7.84
C GLY A 161 42.00 75.08 6.85
N PHE A 162 40.72 74.78 7.05
CA PHE A 162 39.93 73.91 6.17
C PHE A 162 39.51 74.63 4.88
N LEU A 163 39.40 73.87 3.79
CA LEU A 163 38.80 74.31 2.52
C LEU A 163 37.29 74.49 2.73
N GLU A 164 36.78 75.71 2.61
CA GLU A 164 35.33 75.99 2.55
C GLU A 164 34.94 76.47 1.15
N HIS A 165 33.90 75.86 0.58
CA HIS A 165 33.18 76.39 -0.57
C HIS A 165 32.28 77.53 -0.10
N GLY A 166 32.48 78.72 -0.66
CA GLY A 166 31.63 79.88 -0.42
C GLY A 166 30.70 80.12 -1.61
N PHE A 167 29.43 80.41 -1.33
CA PHE A 167 28.51 80.96 -2.32
C PHE A 167 28.37 82.48 -2.11
N VAL A 168 28.44 83.25 -3.19
CA VAL A 168 28.06 84.66 -3.22
C VAL A 168 27.02 84.85 -4.30
N GLY A 169 25.82 85.23 -3.86
CA GLY A 169 24.74 85.69 -4.74
C GLY A 169 24.52 87.19 -4.56
N ILE A 170 24.35 87.92 -5.67
CA ILE A 170 23.87 89.30 -5.67
C ILE A 170 22.58 89.35 -6.48
N GLU A 171 21.51 89.74 -5.81
CA GLU A 171 20.24 90.08 -6.45
C GLU A 171 20.04 91.60 -6.38
N SER A 172 19.82 92.25 -7.53
CA SER A 172 19.65 93.69 -7.62
C SER A 172 18.50 94.06 -8.56
N THR A 173 17.66 95.00 -8.13
CA THR A 173 16.62 95.57 -9.01
C THR A 173 17.20 96.50 -10.08
N THR A 174 18.46 96.93 -9.93
CA THR A 174 19.22 97.65 -10.96
C THR A 174 20.07 96.64 -11.73
N PRO A 175 20.02 96.58 -13.06
CA PRO A 175 20.79 95.62 -13.84
C PRO A 175 22.29 95.76 -13.58
N ILE A 176 22.94 94.64 -13.29
CA ILE A 176 24.35 94.56 -12.96
C ILE A 176 25.11 94.37 -14.26
N HIS A 177 25.99 95.31 -14.58
CA HIS A 177 26.80 95.27 -15.81
C HIS A 177 28.21 94.77 -15.53
N ARG A 178 28.77 95.04 -14.34
CA ARG A 178 30.12 94.60 -13.97
C ARG A 178 30.26 94.33 -12.49
N VAL A 179 31.11 93.36 -12.13
CA VAL A 179 31.49 93.06 -10.75
C VAL A 179 33.01 92.96 -10.66
N THR A 180 33.64 93.69 -9.73
CA THR A 180 35.08 93.61 -9.49
C THR A 180 35.40 92.93 -8.17
N VAL A 181 36.54 92.25 -8.11
CA VAL A 181 37.01 91.52 -6.95
C VAL A 181 38.41 92.00 -6.53
N SER A 182 38.59 92.30 -5.24
CA SER A 182 39.87 92.73 -4.66
C SER A 182 40.24 91.87 -3.45
N ALA A 183 41.38 91.16 -3.52
CA ALA A 183 41.93 90.34 -2.43
C ALA A 183 43.48 90.41 -2.40
N PRO A 184 44.14 90.40 -1.22
CA PRO A 184 45.60 90.30 -1.13
C PRO A 184 46.04 88.84 -1.37
N SER A 185 46.67 88.59 -2.52
CA SER A 185 47.38 87.36 -2.92
C SER A 185 46.67 86.02 -2.64
N GLY A 186 45.86 85.56 -3.60
CA GLY A 186 45.30 84.19 -3.67
C GLY A 186 44.29 84.09 -4.83
N ALA A 187 44.42 83.09 -5.70
CA ALA A 187 43.62 82.94 -6.92
C ALA A 187 42.21 82.39 -6.66
N ILE A 188 41.19 82.92 -7.34
CA ILE A 188 39.82 82.35 -7.39
C ILE A 188 39.79 81.36 -8.57
N ASP A 189 39.36 80.12 -8.34
CA ASP A 189 39.31 79.04 -9.35
C ASP A 189 37.87 78.52 -9.54
N ASN A 190 37.50 78.24 -10.80
CA ASN A 190 36.24 77.65 -11.32
C ASN A 190 34.89 78.36 -11.06
N LEU A 191 34.47 79.20 -12.01
CA LEU A 191 33.09 79.71 -12.14
C LEU A 191 32.26 78.78 -13.07
N ARG A 192 31.06 78.33 -12.64
CA ARG A 192 30.09 77.55 -13.47
C ARG A 192 28.68 78.17 -13.43
N PHE A 193 27.92 78.04 -14.53
CA PHE A 193 26.55 78.56 -14.74
C PHE A 193 25.52 77.41 -14.81
N ALA A 194 24.26 77.61 -14.40
CA ALA A 194 23.15 76.64 -14.52
C ALA A 194 22.02 77.17 -15.45
N PRO A 195 21.47 76.36 -16.39
CA PRO A 195 20.34 76.73 -17.26
C PRO A 195 18.96 76.47 -16.61
N ALA A 196 17.88 76.88 -17.28
CA ALA A 196 16.48 76.81 -16.81
C ALA A 196 15.72 75.61 -17.42
N GLU A 197 14.82 74.99 -16.62
CA GLU A 197 14.06 73.76 -16.90
C GLU A 197 13.08 73.85 -18.10
N THR A 198 12.94 72.77 -18.87
CA THR A 198 11.97 72.58 -19.99
C THR A 198 10.87 71.55 -19.61
N ASP A 199 9.67 71.74 -20.15
CA ASP A 199 8.43 70.94 -19.97
C ASP A 199 7.79 70.85 -21.37
N ALA A 200 7.79 69.65 -21.98
CA ALA A 200 7.53 69.44 -23.40
C ALA A 200 6.06 69.22 -23.75
N ASP A 201 5.28 68.63 -22.85
CA ASP A 201 3.85 68.32 -23.02
C ASP A 201 2.93 69.25 -22.22
N ASP A 202 3.50 70.26 -21.54
CA ASP A 202 2.84 71.33 -20.79
C ASP A 202 1.97 70.78 -19.63
N ASP A 203 2.40 69.69 -19.00
CA ASP A 203 1.66 69.02 -17.93
C ASP A 203 2.00 69.55 -16.52
N GLY A 204 3.10 70.30 -16.43
CA GLY A 204 3.59 70.95 -15.21
C GLY A 204 4.74 70.21 -14.51
N ILE A 205 5.24 69.11 -15.07
CA ILE A 205 6.45 68.39 -14.68
C ILE A 205 7.55 68.71 -15.70
N ALA A 206 8.80 68.84 -15.25
CA ALA A 206 9.92 69.10 -16.16
C ALA A 206 10.39 67.81 -16.82
N ASP A 207 10.86 67.84 -18.07
CA ASP A 207 11.22 66.65 -18.86
C ASP A 207 12.22 65.70 -18.15
N GLU A 208 13.06 66.22 -17.25
CA GLU A 208 14.04 65.42 -16.49
C GLU A 208 13.45 64.68 -15.28
N ASP A 209 12.29 65.13 -14.80
CA ASP A 209 11.50 64.55 -13.70
C ASP A 209 10.22 63.87 -14.22
N ASP A 210 10.00 63.90 -15.54
CA ASP A 210 8.81 63.38 -16.20
C ASP A 210 8.97 61.89 -16.62
N ASN A 211 8.06 61.01 -16.18
CA ASN A 211 8.02 59.60 -16.55
C ASN A 211 7.26 59.34 -17.86
N CYS A 212 6.60 60.36 -18.42
CA CYS A 212 6.07 60.36 -19.78
C CYS A 212 6.32 61.71 -20.50
N PRO A 213 7.59 62.03 -20.86
CA PRO A 213 7.99 63.36 -21.36
C PRO A 213 7.27 63.92 -22.59
N ASP A 214 6.46 63.10 -23.28
CA ASP A 214 5.72 63.49 -24.49
C ASP A 214 4.19 63.33 -24.31
N ASP A 215 3.71 62.79 -23.19
CA ASP A 215 2.31 62.40 -22.95
C ASP A 215 1.80 62.90 -21.59
N ALA A 216 1.19 64.09 -21.59
CA ALA A 216 0.79 64.82 -20.39
C ALA A 216 0.08 63.97 -19.32
N ASN A 217 0.75 63.77 -18.19
CA ASN A 217 0.28 63.00 -17.04
C ASN A 217 0.64 63.67 -15.70
N PRO A 218 0.03 64.84 -15.36
CA PRO A 218 0.45 65.66 -14.21
C PRO A 218 0.45 64.99 -12.83
N GLY A 219 -0.14 63.80 -12.72
CA GLY A 219 -0.17 62.97 -11.53
C GLY A 219 1.04 62.03 -11.38
N GLN A 220 1.89 61.90 -12.41
CA GLN A 220 3.03 60.97 -12.49
C GLN A 220 2.69 59.56 -12.02
N GLU A 221 1.47 59.08 -12.32
CA GLU A 221 1.08 57.71 -11.99
C GLU A 221 1.97 56.72 -12.76
N ASP A 222 2.49 55.75 -12.03
CA ASP A 222 3.36 54.65 -12.48
C ASP A 222 2.96 53.46 -11.59
N ALA A 223 2.02 52.66 -12.09
CA ALA A 223 1.32 51.69 -11.26
C ALA A 223 2.13 50.41 -10.98
N ASP A 224 3.14 50.08 -11.79
CA ASP A 224 4.04 48.94 -11.58
C ASP A 224 5.46 49.31 -11.12
N GLY A 225 5.85 50.58 -11.23
CA GLY A 225 7.10 51.13 -10.72
C GLY A 225 8.31 50.91 -11.62
N ASP A 226 8.12 50.70 -12.92
CA ASP A 226 9.19 50.43 -13.88
C ASP A 226 9.90 51.69 -14.41
N GLY A 227 9.33 52.87 -14.11
CA GLY A 227 9.85 54.17 -14.50
C GLY A 227 9.24 54.76 -15.78
N LEU A 228 8.33 54.06 -16.46
CA LEU A 228 7.43 54.58 -17.47
C LEU A 228 6.10 54.94 -16.81
N GLY A 229 5.55 56.12 -17.10
CA GLY A 229 4.24 56.50 -16.54
C GLY A 229 3.07 55.78 -17.22
N ASP A 230 1.96 55.61 -16.50
CA ASP A 230 0.73 54.95 -16.96
C ASP A 230 0.20 55.53 -18.30
N ALA A 231 0.56 56.77 -18.63
CA ALA A 231 0.11 57.47 -19.83
C ALA A 231 0.85 57.06 -21.12
N CYS A 232 2.10 56.64 -20.99
CA CYS A 232 2.98 56.27 -22.10
C CYS A 232 3.47 54.81 -22.03
N ASP A 233 3.10 54.10 -20.97
CA ASP A 233 3.36 52.68 -20.82
C ASP A 233 2.31 51.83 -21.59
N ALA A 234 2.81 50.90 -22.41
CA ALA A 234 1.98 49.94 -23.12
C ALA A 234 1.44 48.85 -22.19
N CYS A 235 2.15 48.60 -21.07
CA CYS A 235 1.85 47.61 -20.06
C CYS A 235 1.82 48.22 -18.63
N PRO A 236 0.94 49.19 -18.32
CA PRO A 236 0.96 50.00 -17.08
C PRO A 236 0.88 49.24 -15.73
N PHE A 237 0.71 47.93 -15.76
CA PHE A 237 0.57 47.10 -14.57
C PHE A 237 1.56 45.92 -14.56
N ASP A 238 2.59 45.98 -15.41
CA ASP A 238 3.62 44.98 -15.55
C ASP A 238 5.00 45.57 -15.88
N ALA A 239 5.84 45.64 -14.85
CA ALA A 239 7.19 46.19 -14.96
C ALA A 239 8.13 45.41 -15.90
N ALA A 240 7.76 44.19 -16.32
CA ALA A 240 8.51 43.44 -17.32
C ALA A 240 8.25 43.90 -18.75
N ASN A 241 7.18 44.66 -18.97
CA ASN A 241 6.70 45.09 -20.28
C ASN A 241 6.55 43.94 -21.29
N ASP A 242 6.34 44.31 -22.56
CA ASP A 242 6.44 43.41 -23.71
C ASP A 242 7.92 43.13 -24.04
N SER A 243 8.49 42.13 -23.36
CA SER A 243 9.93 41.80 -23.42
C SER A 243 10.40 41.31 -24.79
N ASP A 244 9.51 40.69 -25.58
CA ASP A 244 9.84 40.12 -26.87
C ASP A 244 9.24 40.87 -28.08
N GLY A 245 8.39 41.86 -27.81
CA GLY A 245 7.87 42.82 -28.78
C GLY A 245 6.69 42.31 -29.60
N ASP A 246 5.93 41.36 -29.06
CA ASP A 246 4.80 40.72 -29.75
C ASP A 246 3.44 41.40 -29.51
N GLY A 247 3.40 42.36 -28.58
CA GLY A 247 2.23 43.13 -28.19
C GLY A 247 1.45 42.55 -27.01
N VAL A 248 1.99 41.57 -26.30
CA VAL A 248 1.44 41.00 -25.07
C VAL A 248 2.34 41.37 -23.89
N CYS A 249 1.73 41.82 -22.79
CA CYS A 249 2.50 42.18 -21.59
C CYS A 249 3.01 40.91 -20.89
N GLY A 250 4.26 40.92 -20.42
CA GLY A 250 4.93 39.76 -19.82
C GLY A 250 4.17 39.06 -18.69
N ASN A 251 3.32 39.76 -17.94
CA ASN A 251 2.49 39.20 -16.87
C ASN A 251 1.32 38.33 -17.36
N VAL A 252 0.94 38.46 -18.63
CA VAL A 252 -0.09 37.67 -19.30
C VAL A 252 0.44 36.92 -20.52
N ASP A 253 1.72 37.09 -20.84
CA ASP A 253 2.43 36.40 -21.90
C ASP A 253 2.83 34.98 -21.45
N ASN A 254 2.26 33.96 -22.10
CA ASN A 254 2.58 32.56 -21.85
C ASN A 254 3.90 32.10 -22.52
N CYS A 255 4.55 32.95 -23.31
CA CYS A 255 5.93 32.75 -23.77
C CYS A 255 6.77 34.04 -23.69
N PRO A 256 7.17 34.50 -22.49
CA PRO A 256 7.80 35.82 -22.23
C PRO A 256 9.12 36.16 -22.96
N THR A 257 9.64 35.24 -23.77
CA THR A 257 10.91 35.39 -24.48
C THR A 257 10.83 35.01 -25.96
N LEU A 258 9.66 34.56 -26.43
CA LEU A 258 9.45 34.05 -27.78
C LEU A 258 8.13 34.60 -28.35
N PRO A 259 8.22 35.53 -29.32
CA PRO A 259 7.05 36.26 -29.80
C PRO A 259 5.92 35.34 -30.27
N ASN A 260 4.77 35.39 -29.60
CA ASN A 260 3.58 34.61 -29.88
C ASN A 260 2.30 35.38 -29.60
N ALA A 261 2.10 36.53 -30.28
CA ALA A 261 0.95 37.41 -30.11
C ALA A 261 -0.46 36.75 -30.16
N GLY A 262 -0.56 35.52 -30.68
CA GLY A 262 -1.78 34.69 -30.65
C GLY A 262 -2.07 34.04 -29.30
N GLN A 263 -1.06 33.89 -28.43
CA GLN A 263 -1.10 33.26 -27.12
C GLN A 263 -1.75 31.86 -27.18
N ASP A 264 -1.45 31.13 -28.27
CA ASP A 264 -1.91 29.76 -28.45
C ASP A 264 -1.27 28.89 -27.35
N ASP A 265 -2.12 28.14 -26.66
CA ASP A 265 -1.81 27.26 -25.53
C ASP A 265 -2.85 26.13 -25.56
N ALA A 266 -2.49 25.04 -26.22
CA ALA A 266 -3.45 24.02 -26.61
C ALA A 266 -3.92 23.14 -25.44
N ASP A 267 -3.10 22.95 -24.41
CA ASP A 267 -3.43 22.16 -23.21
C ASP A 267 -3.77 23.01 -21.97
N SER A 268 -3.58 24.32 -22.05
CA SER A 268 -3.95 25.31 -21.03
C SER A 268 -3.16 25.20 -19.73
N ASP A 269 -1.87 24.87 -19.82
CA ASP A 269 -0.96 24.78 -18.67
C ASP A 269 -0.32 26.13 -18.28
N GLY A 270 -0.45 27.14 -19.15
CA GLY A 270 0.11 28.48 -18.99
C GLY A 270 1.46 28.69 -19.65
N ILE A 271 1.96 27.73 -20.42
CA ILE A 271 3.13 27.80 -21.30
C ILE A 271 2.62 27.79 -22.75
N GLY A 272 2.99 28.77 -23.56
CA GLY A 272 2.48 28.84 -24.93
C GLY A 272 3.10 27.78 -25.85
N ASP A 273 2.35 27.37 -26.88
CA ASP A 273 2.71 26.27 -27.81
C ASP A 273 4.13 26.39 -28.40
N ILE A 274 4.63 27.62 -28.60
CA ILE A 274 5.93 27.87 -29.23
C ILE A 274 7.12 27.67 -28.27
N CYS A 275 6.88 27.79 -26.97
CA CYS A 275 7.89 27.65 -25.92
C CYS A 275 7.67 26.42 -25.04
N ASP A 276 6.58 25.69 -25.28
CA ASP A 276 6.27 24.42 -24.66
C ASP A 276 6.88 23.24 -25.45
N VAL A 277 7.62 22.37 -24.76
CA VAL A 277 8.16 21.12 -25.31
C VAL A 277 7.04 20.10 -25.53
N CYS A 278 6.01 20.15 -24.69
CA CYS A 278 4.90 19.23 -24.59
C CYS A 278 3.57 19.96 -24.80
N SER A 279 3.45 20.69 -25.92
CA SER A 279 2.35 21.61 -26.25
C SER A 279 0.93 21.02 -26.31
N ASN A 280 0.71 19.75 -25.95
CA ASN A 280 -0.63 19.16 -25.86
C ASN A 280 -0.82 18.37 -24.55
N ASP A 281 0.13 18.47 -23.62
CA ASP A 281 0.14 17.82 -22.33
C ASP A 281 0.53 18.79 -21.21
N ALA A 282 -0.48 19.21 -20.45
CA ALA A 282 -0.31 20.15 -19.35
C ALA A 282 0.56 19.65 -18.18
N SER A 283 0.85 18.35 -18.11
CA SER A 283 1.78 17.78 -17.13
C SER A 283 3.25 17.97 -17.52
N ASN A 284 3.54 18.32 -18.78
CA ASN A 284 4.88 18.48 -19.33
C ASN A 284 5.78 17.23 -19.17
N ASP A 285 7.08 17.42 -19.28
CA ASP A 285 8.12 16.42 -19.00
C ASP A 285 8.51 16.49 -17.52
N GLY A 286 7.83 15.69 -16.68
CA GLY A 286 7.95 15.76 -15.23
C GLY A 286 9.29 15.29 -14.67
N ASP A 287 9.97 14.38 -15.36
CA ASP A 287 11.26 13.82 -14.93
C ASP A 287 12.48 14.33 -15.74
N GLY A 288 12.24 15.11 -16.79
CA GLY A 288 13.24 15.85 -17.56
C GLY A 288 13.98 15.00 -18.58
N ASP A 289 13.37 13.91 -19.06
CA ASP A 289 13.98 12.94 -19.97
C ASP A 289 13.75 13.23 -21.47
N GLY A 290 12.85 14.19 -21.76
CA GLY A 290 12.46 14.62 -23.10
C GLY A 290 11.23 13.93 -23.67
N VAL A 291 10.49 13.16 -22.86
CA VAL A 291 9.19 12.56 -23.19
C VAL A 291 8.11 13.26 -22.36
N CYS A 292 6.97 13.55 -22.99
CA CYS A 292 5.83 14.16 -22.31
C CYS A 292 5.12 13.12 -21.44
N GLU A 293 4.62 13.51 -20.27
CA GLU A 293 3.98 12.63 -19.29
C GLU A 293 2.84 11.78 -19.87
N ASP A 294 2.08 12.29 -20.84
CA ASP A 294 1.01 11.55 -21.52
C ASP A 294 1.50 10.42 -22.44
N LEU A 295 2.77 10.47 -22.84
CA LEU A 295 3.47 9.48 -23.66
C LEU A 295 4.52 8.70 -22.88
N ASP A 296 4.86 9.13 -21.66
CA ASP A 296 5.90 8.55 -20.83
C ASP A 296 5.40 7.29 -20.11
N ASN A 297 6.02 6.15 -20.39
CA ASN A 297 5.74 4.88 -19.73
C ASN A 297 6.42 4.74 -18.35
N CYS A 298 7.22 5.73 -17.94
CA CYS A 298 7.81 5.86 -16.60
C CYS A 298 7.86 7.31 -16.09
N PRO A 299 6.72 7.98 -15.83
CA PRO A 299 6.66 9.41 -15.47
C PRO A 299 7.48 9.90 -14.26
N GLY A 300 7.99 8.97 -13.43
CA GLY A 300 8.82 9.28 -12.28
C GLY A 300 10.30 8.95 -12.45
N PHE A 301 10.71 8.39 -13.60
CA PHE A 301 12.02 7.78 -13.80
C PHE A 301 12.53 7.95 -15.23
N ALA A 302 13.42 8.94 -15.40
CA ALA A 302 13.95 9.31 -16.70
C ALA A 302 14.43 8.11 -17.53
N ASN A 303 13.72 7.83 -18.63
CA ASN A 303 13.98 6.78 -19.58
C ASN A 303 13.71 7.27 -21.02
N PRO A 304 14.59 8.12 -21.59
CA PRO A 304 14.35 8.75 -22.90
C PRO A 304 14.18 7.77 -24.07
N GLY A 305 14.58 6.50 -23.87
CA GLY A 305 14.43 5.42 -24.83
C GLY A 305 13.07 4.73 -24.81
N GLN A 306 12.26 4.95 -23.76
CA GLN A 306 10.94 4.37 -23.56
C GLN A 306 10.92 2.85 -23.78
N GLU A 307 12.00 2.18 -23.36
CA GLU A 307 12.09 0.72 -23.45
C GLU A 307 10.98 0.08 -22.60
N ASP A 308 10.28 -0.88 -23.20
CA ASP A 308 9.20 -1.68 -22.63
C ASP A 308 9.37 -3.09 -23.22
N SER A 309 10.10 -3.92 -22.48
CA SER A 309 10.64 -5.18 -22.98
C SER A 309 9.59 -6.29 -23.07
N ASP A 310 8.51 -6.23 -22.31
CA ASP A 310 7.42 -7.20 -22.31
C ASP A 310 6.08 -6.68 -22.86
N GLY A 311 5.94 -5.36 -23.02
CA GLY A 311 4.82 -4.70 -23.68
C GLY A 311 3.62 -4.41 -22.78
N ASP A 312 3.84 -4.24 -21.47
CA ASP A 312 2.79 -4.04 -20.47
C ASP A 312 2.43 -2.56 -20.22
N LEU A 313 3.10 -1.64 -20.92
CA LEU A 313 3.00 -0.18 -20.82
C LEU A 313 3.69 0.45 -19.62
N LEU A 314 4.44 -0.32 -18.83
CA LEU A 314 5.35 0.15 -17.80
C LEU A 314 6.77 0.05 -18.35
N GLY A 315 7.50 1.16 -18.38
CA GLY A 315 8.86 1.13 -18.93
C GLY A 315 9.84 0.33 -18.07
N ASP A 316 10.86 -0.25 -18.72
CA ASP A 316 11.92 -1.05 -18.07
C ASP A 316 12.61 -0.31 -16.89
N ALA A 317 12.57 1.02 -16.87
CA ALA A 317 13.19 1.86 -15.84
C ALA A 317 12.39 1.91 -14.52
N CYS A 318 11.07 1.73 -14.58
CA CYS A 318 10.16 1.80 -13.45
C CYS A 318 9.41 0.49 -13.20
N ASP A 319 9.59 -0.50 -14.06
CA ASP A 319 9.08 -1.84 -13.89
C ASP A 319 9.96 -2.70 -12.98
N LEU A 320 9.33 -3.37 -12.02
CA LEU A 320 9.96 -4.35 -11.15
C LEU A 320 10.19 -5.68 -11.87
N CYS A 321 9.39 -5.96 -12.90
CA CYS A 321 9.36 -7.20 -13.66
C CYS A 321 9.48 -6.99 -15.17
N PRO A 322 10.57 -6.37 -15.69
CA PRO A 322 10.68 -5.88 -17.08
C PRO A 322 10.57 -6.93 -18.20
N LEU A 323 10.39 -8.20 -17.87
CA LEU A 323 10.31 -9.30 -18.83
C LEU A 323 9.00 -10.10 -18.67
N ASP A 324 8.12 -9.69 -17.76
CA ASP A 324 6.83 -10.32 -17.48
C ASP A 324 5.70 -9.29 -17.36
N ALA A 325 4.90 -9.23 -18.42
CA ALA A 325 3.78 -8.29 -18.51
C ALA A 325 2.65 -8.48 -17.48
N ASN A 326 2.70 -9.54 -16.66
CA ASN A 326 1.75 -9.70 -15.55
C ASN A 326 2.21 -8.98 -14.27
N ASN A 327 3.48 -8.59 -14.20
CA ASN A 327 4.09 -7.95 -13.05
C ASN A 327 3.91 -8.71 -11.72
N ASP A 328 4.31 -8.06 -10.64
CA ASP A 328 4.02 -8.43 -9.27
C ASP A 328 2.58 -8.01 -8.89
N ALA A 329 1.61 -8.85 -9.26
CA ALA A 329 0.18 -8.53 -9.16
C ALA A 329 -0.32 -8.37 -7.71
N ASP A 330 0.32 -9.04 -6.75
CA ASP A 330 -0.07 -8.99 -5.33
C ASP A 330 0.90 -8.20 -4.43
N GLY A 331 2.01 -7.72 -4.98
CA GLY A 331 2.95 -6.80 -4.35
C GLY A 331 3.90 -7.48 -3.36
N ASP A 332 4.19 -8.76 -3.54
CA ASP A 332 5.03 -9.55 -2.64
C ASP A 332 6.52 -9.55 -2.99
N GLY A 333 6.87 -8.98 -4.14
CA GLY A 333 8.21 -8.86 -4.69
C GLY A 333 8.64 -9.97 -5.64
N VAL A 334 7.73 -10.87 -6.05
CA VAL A 334 7.96 -11.93 -7.04
C VAL A 334 7.18 -11.61 -8.32
N CYS A 335 7.83 -11.76 -9.47
CA CYS A 335 7.19 -11.52 -10.77
C CYS A 335 6.21 -12.65 -11.10
N GLY A 336 5.08 -12.33 -11.73
CA GLY A 336 3.99 -13.26 -12.00
C GLY A 336 4.39 -14.54 -12.77
N ASP A 337 5.43 -14.49 -13.60
CA ASP A 337 5.99 -15.65 -14.31
C ASP A 337 6.82 -16.59 -13.42
N GLU A 338 7.31 -16.10 -12.29
CA GLU A 338 8.02 -16.85 -11.25
C GLU A 338 7.13 -17.10 -10.01
N ASP A 339 6.00 -16.41 -9.88
CA ASP A 339 5.06 -16.47 -8.77
C ASP A 339 4.17 -17.73 -8.83
N ASN A 340 4.18 -18.52 -7.75
CA ASN A 340 3.41 -19.76 -7.66
C ASN A 340 2.04 -19.53 -7.00
N CYS A 341 1.78 -18.31 -6.55
CA CYS A 341 0.51 -17.79 -6.08
C CYS A 341 0.25 -16.35 -6.56
N PRO A 342 0.00 -16.13 -7.88
CA PRO A 342 -0.07 -14.79 -8.53
C PRO A 342 -1.07 -13.76 -7.99
N ASN A 343 -1.84 -14.09 -6.96
CA ASN A 343 -2.84 -13.21 -6.36
C ASN A 343 -2.82 -13.27 -4.81
N VAL A 344 -1.86 -13.98 -4.21
CA VAL A 344 -1.77 -14.20 -2.76
C VAL A 344 -0.31 -14.08 -2.31
N ALA A 345 0.03 -12.90 -1.81
CA ALA A 345 1.39 -12.55 -1.43
C ALA A 345 2.08 -13.61 -0.55
N ASN A 346 3.17 -14.17 -1.07
CA ASN A 346 3.95 -15.25 -0.48
C ASN A 346 5.43 -15.19 -0.90
N THR A 347 6.13 -14.10 -0.56
CA THR A 347 7.55 -13.84 -0.90
C THR A 347 8.53 -15.02 -0.70
N GLY A 348 8.20 -15.99 0.16
CA GLY A 348 8.99 -17.21 0.40
C GLY A 348 8.85 -18.30 -0.67
N GLN A 349 7.83 -18.22 -1.53
CA GLN A 349 7.53 -19.16 -2.61
C GLN A 349 7.52 -20.63 -2.16
N GLU A 350 7.10 -20.88 -0.91
CA GLU A 350 6.98 -22.24 -0.40
C GLU A 350 5.98 -23.05 -1.23
N ASN A 351 6.35 -24.29 -1.54
CA ASN A 351 5.57 -25.26 -2.30
C ASN A 351 6.02 -26.65 -1.83
N ALA A 352 5.35 -27.18 -0.81
CA ALA A 352 5.81 -28.34 -0.06
C ALA A 352 5.63 -29.67 -0.81
N ASP A 353 4.66 -29.76 -1.72
CA ASP A 353 4.41 -30.96 -2.53
C ASP A 353 4.97 -30.90 -3.96
N GLY A 354 5.37 -29.71 -4.42
CA GLY A 354 6.00 -29.47 -5.71
C GLY A 354 5.02 -29.43 -6.88
N ASP A 355 3.74 -29.12 -6.64
CA ASP A 355 2.75 -28.95 -7.69
C ASP A 355 2.81 -27.54 -8.34
N ALA A 356 1.76 -27.12 -9.04
CA ALA A 356 1.77 -25.81 -9.70
C ALA A 356 1.37 -24.63 -8.78
N GLN A 357 0.82 -24.89 -7.60
CA GLN A 357 0.37 -23.90 -6.64
C GLN A 357 1.36 -23.79 -5.48
N GLY A 358 1.55 -22.59 -4.95
CA GLY A 358 2.30 -22.40 -3.71
C GLY A 358 1.46 -22.68 -2.47
N ASP A 359 2.12 -22.95 -1.35
CA ASP A 359 1.49 -23.26 -0.05
C ASP A 359 0.46 -22.19 0.40
N ALA A 360 0.62 -20.95 -0.06
CA ALA A 360 -0.23 -19.83 0.31
C ALA A 360 -1.60 -19.82 -0.39
N CYS A 361 -1.67 -20.37 -1.59
CA CYS A 361 -2.87 -20.40 -2.42
C CYS A 361 -3.38 -21.82 -2.70
N ASP A 362 -2.60 -22.83 -2.31
CA ASP A 362 -2.97 -24.23 -2.39
C ASP A 362 -3.92 -24.63 -1.25
N ALA A 363 -5.03 -25.28 -1.61
CA ALA A 363 -5.98 -25.84 -0.65
C ALA A 363 -5.46 -27.14 0.00
N CYS A 364 -4.55 -27.83 -0.69
CA CYS A 364 -3.92 -29.09 -0.31
C CYS A 364 -2.39 -29.00 -0.33
N PRO A 365 -1.74 -28.13 0.48
CA PRO A 365 -0.29 -27.82 0.37
C PRO A 365 0.71 -28.96 0.50
N ASN A 366 0.25 -30.17 0.82
CA ASN A 366 1.11 -31.34 1.04
C ASN A 366 0.74 -32.50 0.11
N ASP A 367 -0.16 -32.29 -0.85
CA ASP A 367 -0.64 -33.30 -1.78
C ASP A 367 -0.70 -32.77 -3.21
N PRO A 368 0.22 -33.19 -4.09
CA PRO A 368 0.31 -32.65 -5.44
C PRO A 368 -0.86 -33.08 -6.35
N ALA A 369 -1.70 -34.01 -5.89
CA ALA A 369 -2.91 -34.40 -6.60
C ALA A 369 -4.09 -33.43 -6.32
N ASN A 370 -4.01 -32.62 -5.26
CA ASN A 370 -5.09 -31.78 -4.76
C ASN A 370 -6.40 -32.56 -4.51
N ASP A 371 -7.49 -31.83 -4.34
CA ASP A 371 -8.85 -32.34 -4.39
C ASP A 371 -9.26 -32.64 -5.86
N LEU A 372 -8.91 -33.85 -6.33
CA LEU A 372 -9.07 -34.25 -7.73
C LEU A 372 -10.54 -34.34 -8.16
N ASP A 373 -11.46 -34.69 -7.25
CA ASP A 373 -12.87 -34.90 -7.55
C ASP A 373 -13.81 -33.79 -7.03
N GLY A 374 -13.27 -32.83 -6.27
CA GLY A 374 -13.95 -31.63 -5.84
C GLY A 374 -14.88 -31.83 -4.65
N ASP A 375 -14.64 -32.82 -3.81
CA ASP A 375 -15.46 -33.14 -2.65
C ASP A 375 -15.05 -32.40 -1.36
N GLY A 376 -13.93 -31.69 -1.41
CA GLY A 376 -13.38 -30.88 -0.32
C GLY A 376 -12.32 -31.58 0.51
N LEU A 377 -11.83 -32.75 0.10
CA LEU A 377 -10.75 -33.49 0.74
C LEU A 377 -9.54 -33.61 -0.19
N CYS A 378 -8.35 -33.53 0.40
CA CYS A 378 -7.11 -33.73 -0.35
C CYS A 378 -6.92 -35.22 -0.61
N GLY A 379 -6.39 -35.58 -1.78
CA GLY A 379 -6.20 -36.97 -2.22
C GLY A 379 -5.34 -37.83 -1.28
N ASP A 380 -4.48 -37.23 -0.45
CA ASP A 380 -3.68 -37.95 0.56
C ASP A 380 -4.49 -38.40 1.79
N VAL A 381 -5.64 -37.77 2.05
CA VAL A 381 -6.57 -38.10 3.14
C VAL A 381 -7.92 -38.62 2.67
N ASP A 382 -8.20 -38.52 1.38
CA ASP A 382 -9.42 -39.01 0.74
C ASP A 382 -9.35 -40.54 0.50
N ASN A 383 -10.30 -41.27 1.06
CA ASN A 383 -10.44 -42.73 0.88
C ASN A 383 -11.03 -43.12 -0.50
N CYS A 384 -11.46 -42.15 -1.30
CA CYS A 384 -11.83 -42.30 -2.70
C CYS A 384 -11.31 -41.13 -3.57
N PRO A 385 -9.98 -41.00 -3.83
CA PRO A 385 -9.35 -39.84 -4.48
C PRO A 385 -9.82 -39.44 -5.90
N SER A 386 -10.80 -40.15 -6.47
CA SER A 386 -11.33 -39.88 -7.80
C SER A 386 -12.86 -39.99 -7.87
N THR A 387 -13.54 -40.19 -6.75
CA THR A 387 -14.98 -40.37 -6.66
C THR A 387 -15.52 -39.65 -5.42
N ALA A 388 -16.08 -38.46 -5.65
CA ALA A 388 -16.50 -37.56 -4.59
C ALA A 388 -17.39 -38.22 -3.52
N ASN A 389 -16.93 -38.18 -2.28
CA ASN A 389 -17.58 -38.75 -1.09
C ASN A 389 -17.14 -38.01 0.19
N ALA A 390 -17.52 -36.73 0.29
CA ALA A 390 -17.14 -35.84 1.39
C ALA A 390 -17.47 -36.36 2.82
N ASP A 391 -18.32 -37.38 2.97
CA ASP A 391 -18.60 -38.04 4.25
C ASP A 391 -17.59 -39.14 4.64
N GLN A 392 -16.73 -39.55 3.70
CA GLN A 392 -15.67 -40.55 3.87
C GLN A 392 -16.20 -41.83 4.52
N ALA A 393 -17.40 -42.23 4.12
CA ALA A 393 -17.97 -43.50 4.57
C ALA A 393 -17.05 -44.65 4.14
N ASP A 394 -16.80 -45.56 5.07
CA ASP A 394 -15.91 -46.71 4.99
C ASP A 394 -16.48 -47.73 5.99
N LEU A 395 -17.43 -48.53 5.51
CA LEU A 395 -18.27 -49.39 6.35
C LEU A 395 -17.47 -50.56 6.95
N ASP A 396 -16.54 -51.13 6.20
CA ASP A 396 -15.73 -52.28 6.63
C ASP A 396 -14.39 -51.87 7.28
N GLY A 397 -13.94 -50.63 7.08
CA GLY A 397 -12.73 -50.07 7.66
C GLY A 397 -11.44 -50.51 6.98
N ASP A 398 -11.49 -50.92 5.71
CA ASP A 398 -10.30 -51.34 4.94
C ASP A 398 -9.48 -50.16 4.39
N GLY A 399 -10.06 -48.95 4.43
CA GLY A 399 -9.46 -47.70 3.97
C GLY A 399 -9.80 -47.30 2.53
N ILE A 400 -10.65 -48.07 1.85
CA ILE A 400 -11.31 -47.71 0.59
C ILE A 400 -12.71 -47.20 0.92
N GLY A 401 -13.10 -46.03 0.43
CA GLY A 401 -14.42 -45.49 0.75
C GLY A 401 -15.57 -46.22 0.04
N ASP A 402 -16.74 -46.27 0.67
CA ASP A 402 -17.96 -46.94 0.16
C ASP A 402 -18.32 -46.51 -1.28
N ALA A 403 -17.97 -45.28 -1.67
CA ALA A 403 -18.27 -44.73 -2.99
C ALA A 403 -17.43 -45.35 -4.13
N CYS A 404 -16.23 -45.84 -3.82
CA CYS A 404 -15.30 -46.43 -4.77
C CYS A 404 -14.91 -47.87 -4.44
N ASP A 405 -15.50 -48.45 -3.39
CA ASP A 405 -15.31 -49.84 -2.99
C ASP A 405 -16.19 -50.81 -3.81
N GLY A 406 -15.60 -51.95 -4.16
CA GLY A 406 -16.27 -53.05 -4.83
C GLY A 406 -16.93 -54.07 -3.88
N ASP A 407 -16.69 -53.98 -2.57
CA ASP A 407 -17.13 -54.92 -1.54
C ASP A 407 -17.41 -54.18 -0.21
N ILE A 408 -18.45 -53.35 -0.18
CA ILE A 408 -18.61 -52.25 0.82
C ILE A 408 -18.66 -52.74 2.28
N ASP A 409 -19.17 -53.94 2.54
CA ASP A 409 -19.25 -54.49 3.91
C ASP A 409 -18.13 -55.50 4.25
N GLY A 410 -17.19 -55.71 3.32
CA GLY A 410 -15.97 -56.48 3.54
C GLY A 410 -16.19 -57.97 3.83
N ASP A 411 -17.32 -58.53 3.39
CA ASP A 411 -17.74 -59.88 3.72
C ASP A 411 -17.17 -60.97 2.77
N GLY A 412 -16.54 -60.53 1.69
CA GLY A 412 -15.93 -61.35 0.65
C GLY A 412 -16.77 -61.54 -0.61
N LEU A 413 -18.00 -61.01 -0.65
CA LEU A 413 -18.91 -61.06 -1.79
C LEU A 413 -19.11 -59.67 -2.39
N SER A 414 -18.37 -59.37 -3.46
CA SER A 414 -18.48 -58.06 -4.14
C SER A 414 -19.93 -57.59 -4.38
N ASN A 415 -20.17 -56.27 -4.30
CA ASN A 415 -21.45 -55.57 -4.56
C ASN A 415 -22.20 -56.08 -5.81
N ALA A 416 -21.46 -56.40 -6.88
CA ALA A 416 -22.01 -56.90 -8.13
C ALA A 416 -22.55 -58.34 -8.01
N ASN A 417 -21.88 -59.19 -7.24
CA ASN A 417 -22.30 -60.56 -6.97
C ASN A 417 -23.45 -60.61 -5.96
N GLU A 418 -23.47 -59.72 -4.98
CA GLU A 418 -24.60 -59.66 -4.03
C GLU A 418 -25.92 -59.38 -4.74
N THR A 419 -25.91 -58.48 -5.73
CA THR A 419 -27.06 -58.25 -6.60
C THR A 419 -27.52 -59.54 -7.32
N VAL A 420 -26.59 -60.45 -7.64
CA VAL A 420 -26.86 -61.74 -8.29
C VAL A 420 -27.42 -62.76 -7.30
N PHE A 421 -26.90 -62.80 -6.06
CA PHE A 421 -27.33 -63.72 -5.01
C PHE A 421 -28.55 -63.22 -4.22
N GLY A 422 -28.92 -61.95 -4.38
CA GLY A 422 -30.06 -61.33 -3.71
C GLY A 422 -29.78 -60.84 -2.29
N THR A 423 -28.50 -60.68 -1.96
CA THR A 423 -28.00 -60.19 -0.67
C THR A 423 -27.87 -58.65 -0.67
N ASN A 424 -27.53 -58.07 0.47
CA ASN A 424 -27.50 -56.62 0.67
C ASN A 424 -26.08 -56.07 0.82
N PRO A 425 -25.60 -55.24 -0.13
CA PRO A 425 -24.23 -54.68 -0.15
C PRO A 425 -23.77 -53.80 0.98
N LEU A 426 -24.55 -53.68 2.05
CA LEU A 426 -24.25 -52.85 3.20
C LEU A 426 -24.36 -53.68 4.50
N VAL A 427 -24.52 -54.99 4.40
CA VAL A 427 -24.79 -55.89 5.51
C VAL A 427 -24.13 -57.24 5.22
N ALA A 428 -22.98 -57.45 5.84
CA ALA A 428 -22.17 -58.65 5.67
C ALA A 428 -22.87 -59.99 5.93
N ASP A 429 -24.02 -60.00 6.62
CA ASP A 429 -24.83 -61.19 6.94
C ASP A 429 -26.29 -60.82 6.71
N THR A 430 -26.78 -61.06 5.49
CA THR A 430 -28.07 -60.53 5.02
C THR A 430 -29.26 -61.10 5.79
N ASP A 431 -29.21 -62.37 6.16
CA ASP A 431 -30.30 -63.06 6.84
C ASP A 431 -30.13 -63.20 8.36
N GLY A 432 -28.96 -62.84 8.88
CA GLY A 432 -28.66 -62.66 10.30
C GLY A 432 -28.44 -63.96 11.04
N ASP A 433 -27.91 -64.99 10.37
CA ASP A 433 -27.79 -66.35 10.87
C ASP A 433 -26.43 -66.65 11.52
N GLY A 434 -25.45 -65.77 11.30
CA GLY A 434 -24.09 -65.84 11.83
C GLY A 434 -23.01 -66.28 10.83
N LEU A 435 -23.35 -66.58 9.57
CA LEU A 435 -22.41 -66.62 8.45
C LEU A 435 -22.50 -65.33 7.64
N SER A 436 -21.40 -64.95 7.00
CA SER A 436 -21.46 -63.86 6.02
C SER A 436 -21.88 -64.37 4.65
N ASP A 437 -22.49 -63.50 3.85
CA ASP A 437 -23.01 -63.85 2.53
C ASP A 437 -21.88 -64.42 1.65
N GLY A 438 -20.69 -63.82 1.70
CA GLY A 438 -19.48 -64.31 1.04
C GLY A 438 -19.02 -65.69 1.52
N VAL A 439 -19.08 -65.97 2.83
CA VAL A 439 -18.72 -67.28 3.38
C VAL A 439 -19.69 -68.36 2.91
N GLU A 440 -20.98 -68.05 2.83
CA GLU A 440 -21.99 -69.00 2.38
C GLU A 440 -21.85 -69.32 0.89
N VAL A 441 -21.70 -68.30 0.05
CA VAL A 441 -21.50 -68.49 -1.40
C VAL A 441 -20.25 -69.33 -1.68
N ASP A 442 -19.15 -69.07 -0.98
CA ASP A 442 -17.91 -69.84 -1.10
C ASP A 442 -18.07 -71.29 -0.60
N THR A 443 -18.74 -71.47 0.55
CA THR A 443 -19.01 -72.79 1.14
C THR A 443 -19.93 -73.62 0.25
N ALA A 444 -20.90 -72.99 -0.40
CA ALA A 444 -21.85 -73.67 -1.27
C ALA A 444 -21.19 -74.30 -2.50
N MET A 445 -20.05 -73.79 -2.97
CA MET A 445 -19.38 -74.29 -4.19
C MET A 445 -20.34 -74.41 -5.40
N GLY A 446 -21.36 -73.54 -5.47
CA GLY A 446 -22.41 -73.56 -6.50
C GLY A 446 -23.54 -74.59 -6.30
N SER A 447 -23.60 -75.26 -5.14
CA SER A 447 -24.73 -76.12 -4.75
C SER A 447 -26.01 -75.32 -4.46
N GLY A 448 -25.84 -74.05 -4.05
CA GLY A 448 -26.90 -73.19 -3.52
C GLY A 448 -27.22 -73.42 -2.04
N CYS A 449 -26.36 -74.14 -1.30
CA CYS A 449 -26.47 -74.31 0.15
C CYS A 449 -25.08 -74.36 0.81
N PRO A 450 -24.83 -73.63 1.92
CA PRO A 450 -25.77 -72.73 2.61
C PRO A 450 -26.20 -71.55 1.71
N ASN A 451 -27.37 -70.97 1.99
CA ASN A 451 -28.04 -69.98 1.16
C ASN A 451 -28.06 -68.62 1.86
N PRO A 452 -27.38 -67.59 1.33
CA PRO A 452 -27.15 -66.31 2.02
C PRO A 452 -28.38 -65.40 2.18
N THR A 453 -29.56 -65.93 1.90
CA THR A 453 -30.83 -65.22 2.07
C THR A 453 -31.83 -66.01 2.90
N GLN A 454 -31.38 -67.13 3.48
CA GLN A 454 -32.17 -68.05 4.25
C GLN A 454 -31.37 -68.57 5.45
N ALA A 455 -31.65 -67.98 6.61
CA ALA A 455 -31.01 -68.27 7.89
C ALA A 455 -31.18 -69.70 8.46
N ASP A 456 -31.67 -70.67 7.68
CA ASP A 456 -31.89 -72.08 8.01
C ASP A 456 -32.15 -72.79 6.67
N SER A 457 -31.08 -73.20 6.00
CA SER A 457 -31.08 -73.67 4.62
C SER A 457 -31.82 -74.99 4.41
N ASP A 458 -31.73 -75.92 5.36
CA ASP A 458 -32.37 -77.24 5.26
C ASP A 458 -33.72 -77.36 5.99
N GLY A 459 -34.07 -76.36 6.79
CA GLY A 459 -35.37 -76.20 7.42
C GLY A 459 -35.55 -77.01 8.71
N ASP A 460 -34.46 -77.39 9.38
CA ASP A 460 -34.50 -78.13 10.63
C ASP A 460 -34.65 -77.24 11.89
N SER A 461 -34.71 -75.92 11.72
CA SER A 461 -34.77 -74.89 12.78
C SER A 461 -33.45 -74.57 13.49
N LEU A 462 -32.31 -75.02 12.96
CA LEU A 462 -30.99 -74.51 13.30
C LEU A 462 -30.51 -73.50 12.25
N PRO A 463 -29.92 -72.37 12.65
CA PRO A 463 -29.28 -71.48 11.70
C PRO A 463 -27.98 -72.02 11.12
N ASP A 464 -27.67 -71.76 9.84
CA ASP A 464 -26.51 -72.31 9.14
C ASP A 464 -25.21 -71.94 9.87
N GLY A 465 -25.12 -70.70 10.35
CA GLY A 465 -24.00 -70.23 11.18
C GLY A 465 -23.86 -70.97 12.50
N TYR A 466 -24.96 -71.36 13.15
CA TYR A 466 -24.91 -72.16 14.36
C TYR A 466 -24.42 -73.58 14.08
N GLU A 467 -24.90 -74.18 13.01
CA GLU A 467 -24.51 -75.52 12.58
C GLU A 467 -23.03 -75.59 12.25
N LEU A 468 -22.53 -74.72 11.38
CA LEU A 468 -21.15 -74.77 10.91
C LEU A 468 -20.15 -74.41 12.02
N LEU A 469 -20.44 -73.35 12.79
CA LEU A 469 -19.50 -72.79 13.76
C LEU A 469 -19.60 -73.44 15.15
N THR A 470 -20.77 -73.97 15.54
CA THR A 470 -21.01 -74.50 16.89
C THR A 470 -21.19 -76.02 16.93
N LEU A 471 -22.09 -76.58 16.11
CA LEU A 471 -22.36 -78.02 16.12
C LEU A 471 -21.40 -78.82 15.22
N HIS A 472 -20.79 -78.15 14.25
CA HIS A 472 -20.04 -78.74 13.15
C HIS A 472 -20.85 -79.71 12.30
N THR A 473 -22.17 -79.49 12.25
CA THR A 473 -23.12 -80.19 11.37
C THR A 473 -23.15 -79.54 9.99
N SER A 474 -23.89 -80.15 9.06
CA SER A 474 -24.04 -79.68 7.69
C SER A 474 -25.32 -78.83 7.57
N PRO A 475 -25.22 -77.52 7.25
CA PRO A 475 -26.38 -76.65 6.99
C PRO A 475 -27.32 -77.09 5.85
N CYS A 476 -26.88 -78.09 5.09
CA CYS A 476 -27.57 -78.63 3.94
C CYS A 476 -28.23 -79.98 4.19
N SER A 477 -28.23 -80.45 5.43
CA SER A 477 -28.70 -81.78 5.80
C SER A 477 -29.27 -81.77 7.21
N ALA A 478 -30.60 -81.71 7.29
CA ALA A 478 -31.35 -81.66 8.54
C ALA A 478 -31.05 -82.84 9.50
N ASP A 479 -30.36 -83.87 9.01
CA ASP A 479 -29.84 -85.03 9.73
C ASP A 479 -28.43 -85.28 9.15
N THR A 480 -27.40 -84.74 9.81
CA THR A 480 -26.03 -84.72 9.27
C THR A 480 -25.41 -86.10 9.21
N ASP A 481 -25.70 -86.95 10.18
CA ASP A 481 -25.08 -88.28 10.28
C ASP A 481 -25.94 -89.40 9.65
N GLY A 482 -27.18 -89.08 9.29
CA GLY A 482 -28.11 -89.96 8.57
C GLY A 482 -28.73 -91.03 9.44
N ASP A 483 -28.80 -90.84 10.75
CA ASP A 483 -29.38 -91.78 11.71
C ASP A 483 -30.90 -91.59 11.92
N GLY A 484 -31.54 -90.72 11.14
CA GLY A 484 -32.97 -90.49 11.14
C GLY A 484 -33.47 -89.51 12.21
N VAL A 485 -32.55 -88.84 12.91
CA VAL A 485 -32.83 -87.84 13.94
C VAL A 485 -32.32 -86.51 13.44
N ALA A 486 -33.17 -85.47 13.50
CA ALA A 486 -32.73 -84.16 13.03
C ALA A 486 -31.72 -83.53 14.00
N ASP A 487 -30.77 -82.77 13.48
CA ASP A 487 -29.64 -82.21 14.23
C ASP A 487 -30.13 -81.31 15.39
N ASN A 488 -31.26 -80.60 15.19
CA ASN A 488 -31.90 -79.77 16.21
C ASN A 488 -32.37 -80.52 17.48
N VAL A 489 -32.58 -81.83 17.40
CA VAL A 489 -33.02 -82.68 18.53
C VAL A 489 -32.02 -83.80 18.85
N ASP A 490 -31.06 -84.06 17.96
CA ASP A 490 -30.03 -85.06 18.17
C ASP A 490 -28.95 -84.54 19.15
N PRO A 491 -28.73 -85.20 20.31
CA PRO A 491 -27.59 -84.89 21.17
C PRO A 491 -26.22 -85.19 20.57
N LEU A 492 -26.14 -85.98 19.49
CA LEU A 492 -24.93 -86.48 18.87
C LEU A 492 -24.98 -86.36 17.33
N PRO A 493 -25.23 -85.16 16.79
CA PRO A 493 -25.59 -84.94 15.37
C PRO A 493 -24.45 -85.24 14.36
N LEU A 494 -23.34 -85.82 14.81
CA LEU A 494 -22.18 -86.19 13.99
C LEU A 494 -21.86 -87.68 14.06
N GLU A 495 -22.56 -88.45 14.89
CA GLU A 495 -22.20 -89.83 15.24
C GLU A 495 -23.46 -90.71 15.20
N PRO A 496 -23.61 -91.55 14.15
CA PRO A 496 -24.85 -92.29 13.94
C PRO A 496 -25.25 -93.11 15.17
N GLY A 497 -26.43 -92.81 15.71
CA GLY A 497 -27.05 -93.46 16.85
C GLY A 497 -26.88 -92.71 18.17
N VAL A 498 -28.02 -92.30 18.76
CA VAL A 498 -28.14 -91.76 20.13
C VAL A 498 -27.63 -92.69 21.26
N THR A 499 -26.59 -92.30 22.02
CA THR A 499 -26.03 -93.20 23.08
C THR A 499 -27.07 -93.84 24.00
N GLN A 500 -26.84 -95.11 24.39
CA GLN A 500 -27.68 -95.85 25.35
C GLN A 500 -28.04 -95.04 26.60
N GLY A 501 -27.09 -94.26 27.12
CA GLY A 501 -27.29 -93.41 28.30
C GLY A 501 -28.25 -92.23 28.07
N TYR A 502 -28.24 -91.66 26.87
CA TYR A 502 -29.15 -90.60 26.45
C TYR A 502 -30.56 -91.14 26.18
N LEU A 503 -30.66 -92.24 25.44
CA LEU A 503 -31.92 -92.93 25.20
C LEU A 503 -32.60 -93.32 26.52
N GLN A 504 -31.80 -93.75 27.50
CA GLN A 504 -32.27 -94.03 28.86
C GLN A 504 -32.77 -92.76 29.55
N SER A 505 -32.04 -91.64 29.46
CA SER A 505 -32.36 -90.40 30.17
C SER A 505 -33.65 -89.76 29.63
N LEU A 506 -33.83 -89.68 28.31
CA LEU A 506 -35.07 -89.17 27.69
C LEU A 506 -36.28 -90.00 28.11
N THR A 507 -36.15 -91.33 28.02
CA THR A 507 -37.23 -92.25 28.38
C THR A 507 -37.56 -92.19 29.89
N CYS A 508 -36.56 -91.89 30.73
CA CYS A 508 -36.77 -91.65 32.16
C CYS A 508 -37.52 -90.33 32.38
N GLN A 509 -37.14 -89.27 31.66
CA GLN A 509 -37.75 -87.96 31.76
C GLN A 509 -39.22 -87.99 31.32
N LEU A 510 -39.53 -88.70 30.24
CA LEU A 510 -40.91 -88.96 29.79
C LEU A 510 -41.81 -89.48 30.92
N ALA A 511 -41.31 -90.44 31.71
CA ALA A 511 -42.06 -91.00 32.84
C ALA A 511 -42.37 -89.94 33.90
N ILE A 512 -41.42 -89.04 34.17
CA ILE A 512 -41.60 -87.94 35.12
C ILE A 512 -42.63 -86.95 34.58
N ASP A 513 -42.53 -86.56 33.31
CA ASP A 513 -43.39 -85.57 32.69
C ASP A 513 -44.85 -86.04 32.66
N ILE A 514 -45.09 -87.31 32.29
CA ILE A 514 -46.42 -87.92 32.36
C ILE A 514 -46.98 -87.87 33.79
N LEU A 515 -46.18 -88.09 34.83
CA LEU A 515 -46.65 -88.01 36.22
C LEU A 515 -47.04 -86.59 36.63
N GLN A 516 -46.41 -85.57 36.03
CA GLN A 516 -46.66 -84.16 36.31
C GLN A 516 -47.87 -83.58 35.56
N MET A 517 -48.28 -84.19 34.44
CA MET A 517 -49.47 -83.78 33.68
C MET A 517 -50.74 -83.74 34.55
N ASP A 518 -51.64 -82.78 34.30
CA ASP A 518 -52.92 -82.73 35.02
C ASP A 518 -53.70 -84.04 34.78
N HIS A 519 -54.04 -84.71 35.88
CA HIS A 519 -54.87 -85.91 35.86
C HIS A 519 -56.21 -85.72 35.12
N ASN A 520 -56.72 -84.48 34.97
CA ASN A 520 -57.93 -84.21 34.20
C ASN A 520 -57.81 -84.52 32.71
N LEU A 521 -56.59 -84.54 32.16
CA LEU A 521 -56.30 -84.93 30.77
C LEU A 521 -56.52 -86.42 30.53
N PHE A 522 -56.69 -87.23 31.57
CA PHE A 522 -56.88 -88.67 31.46
C PHE A 522 -58.37 -89.02 31.54
N THR A 523 -58.80 -89.99 30.74
CA THR A 523 -60.18 -90.49 30.75
C THR A 523 -60.43 -91.31 32.03
N GLY A 524 -61.67 -91.40 32.52
CA GLY A 524 -62.01 -92.26 33.66
C GLY A 524 -63.19 -91.75 34.50
N ASN A 525 -63.86 -92.66 35.20
CA ASN A 525 -65.12 -92.40 35.92
C ASN A 525 -64.95 -91.58 37.22
N ASN A 526 -63.72 -91.45 37.73
CA ASN A 526 -63.40 -90.65 38.92
C ASN A 526 -61.90 -90.27 38.92
N ALA A 527 -61.51 -89.36 39.82
CA ALA A 527 -60.12 -88.88 39.92
C ALA A 527 -59.09 -89.98 40.21
N ILE A 528 -59.49 -91.06 40.91
CA ILE A 528 -58.62 -92.21 41.19
C ILE A 528 -58.30 -92.95 39.89
N ALA A 529 -59.31 -93.24 39.06
CA ALA A 529 -59.13 -93.89 37.77
C ALA A 529 -58.25 -93.06 36.83
N LYS A 530 -58.44 -91.74 36.81
CA LYS A 530 -57.62 -90.82 36.01
C LYS A 530 -56.14 -90.82 36.43
N LYS A 531 -55.87 -90.70 37.75
CA LYS A 531 -54.52 -90.78 38.30
C LYS A 531 -53.86 -92.14 38.08
N ALA A 532 -54.64 -93.22 38.14
CA ALA A 532 -54.15 -94.59 37.88
C ALA A 532 -53.72 -94.78 36.42
N ARG A 533 -54.49 -94.26 35.46
CA ARG A 533 -54.13 -94.28 34.03
C ARG A 533 -52.86 -93.48 33.77
N ARG A 534 -52.77 -92.26 34.30
CA ARG A 534 -51.55 -91.45 34.25
C ARG A 534 -50.33 -92.20 34.80
N ALA A 535 -50.45 -92.79 36.00
CA ALA A 535 -49.37 -93.56 36.61
C ALA A 535 -49.00 -94.80 35.80
N THR A 536 -49.96 -95.42 35.10
CA THR A 536 -49.70 -96.58 34.26
C THR A 536 -49.00 -96.17 32.96
N LEU A 537 -49.35 -95.04 32.34
CA LEU A 537 -48.58 -94.53 31.20
C LEU A 537 -47.13 -94.23 31.62
N ALA A 538 -46.94 -93.50 32.72
CA ALA A 538 -45.61 -93.23 33.26
C ALA A 538 -44.80 -94.50 33.58
N LEU A 539 -45.47 -95.57 34.04
CA LEU A 539 -44.82 -96.85 34.31
C LEU A 539 -44.26 -97.50 33.04
N HIS A 540 -44.96 -97.44 31.90
CA HIS A 540 -44.44 -98.00 30.66
C HIS A 540 -43.18 -97.25 30.21
N ALA A 541 -43.18 -95.91 30.29
CA ALA A 541 -41.98 -95.10 30.03
C ALA A 541 -40.84 -95.45 31.01
N ALA A 542 -41.11 -95.54 32.31
CA ALA A 542 -40.08 -95.89 33.30
C ALA A 542 -39.49 -97.31 33.07
N LEU A 543 -40.32 -98.26 32.66
CA LEU A 543 -39.88 -99.61 32.30
C LEU A 543 -39.03 -99.61 31.03
N ALA A 544 -39.43 -98.86 30.00
CA ALA A 544 -38.66 -98.69 28.78
C ALA A 544 -37.25 -98.15 29.10
N SER A 545 -37.14 -97.11 29.93
CA SER A 545 -35.84 -96.56 30.38
C SER A 545 -34.97 -97.61 31.08
N ALA A 546 -35.56 -98.40 31.99
CA ALA A 546 -34.83 -99.46 32.68
C ALA A 546 -34.36 -100.58 31.72
N LEU A 547 -35.13 -100.88 30.67
CA LEU A 547 -34.76 -101.88 29.66
C LEU A 547 -33.64 -101.36 28.75
N ILE A 548 -33.69 -100.09 28.36
CA ILE A 548 -32.62 -99.40 27.62
C ILE A 548 -31.31 -99.45 28.42
N SER A 549 -31.34 -99.18 29.73
CA SER A 549 -30.14 -99.23 30.58
C SER A 549 -29.46 -100.61 30.65
N HIS A 550 -30.16 -101.67 30.25
CA HIS A 550 -29.66 -103.04 30.17
C HIS A 550 -29.39 -103.51 28.73
N GLY A 551 -29.50 -102.63 27.73
CA GLY A 551 -29.29 -102.95 26.32
C GLY A 551 -30.40 -103.82 25.71
N ASN A 552 -31.61 -103.81 26.29
CA ASN A 552 -32.74 -104.61 25.80
C ASN A 552 -33.73 -103.73 25.01
N TYR A 553 -33.28 -103.27 23.84
CA TYR A 553 -33.96 -102.30 22.99
C TYR A 553 -35.32 -102.81 22.47
N ASN A 554 -35.39 -104.03 21.94
CA ASN A 554 -36.66 -104.66 21.54
C ASN A 554 -37.72 -104.63 22.65
N ALA A 555 -37.34 -104.96 23.89
CA ALA A 555 -38.30 -104.96 25.00
C ALA A 555 -38.69 -103.54 25.42
N ALA A 556 -37.76 -102.59 25.33
CA ALA A 556 -38.03 -101.18 25.60
C ALA A 556 -39.00 -100.58 24.56
N GLN A 557 -38.76 -100.83 23.28
CA GLN A 557 -39.65 -100.46 22.18
C GLN A 557 -41.07 -100.98 22.40
N ASN A 558 -41.21 -102.27 22.72
CA ASN A 558 -42.51 -102.86 23.07
C ASN A 558 -43.21 -102.10 24.22
N GLN A 559 -42.48 -101.57 25.21
CA GLN A 559 -43.10 -100.77 26.28
C GLN A 559 -43.59 -99.40 25.76
N LEU A 560 -42.84 -98.77 24.86
CA LEU A 560 -43.21 -97.49 24.25
C LEU A 560 -44.38 -97.63 23.26
N GLU A 561 -44.40 -98.67 22.42
CA GLU A 561 -45.54 -98.98 21.56
C GLU A 561 -46.83 -99.22 22.37
N ASN A 562 -46.72 -99.98 23.46
CA ASN A 562 -47.83 -100.18 24.40
C ASN A 562 -48.29 -98.88 25.07
N LEU A 563 -47.39 -97.91 25.22
CA LEU A 563 -47.70 -96.59 25.76
C LEU A 563 -48.41 -95.75 24.69
N LEU A 564 -47.89 -95.71 23.46
CA LEU A 564 -48.46 -95.01 22.30
C LEU A 564 -49.89 -95.50 21.99
N ASP A 565 -50.10 -96.82 21.93
CA ASP A 565 -51.40 -97.44 21.73
C ASP A 565 -52.45 -96.97 22.75
N ARG A 566 -52.04 -96.75 24.01
CA ARG A 566 -52.92 -96.27 25.07
C ARG A 566 -53.19 -94.78 24.99
N ILE A 567 -52.27 -94.00 24.41
CA ILE A 567 -52.46 -92.57 24.15
C ILE A 567 -53.45 -92.43 22.99
N ASP A 568 -53.13 -92.94 21.80
CA ASP A 568 -53.82 -92.61 20.55
C ASP A 568 -55.06 -93.44 20.23
N GLY A 569 -55.21 -94.62 20.84
CA GLY A 569 -56.45 -95.41 20.82
C GLY A 569 -56.98 -95.75 19.43
N VAL A 570 -56.11 -95.76 18.41
CA VAL A 570 -56.44 -96.10 17.01
C VAL A 570 -56.90 -97.57 16.89
N ASN A 571 -56.49 -98.43 17.84
CA ASN A 571 -57.00 -99.78 18.03
C ASN A 571 -57.48 -99.99 19.48
N ALA A 572 -58.40 -100.93 19.71
CA ALA A 572 -58.83 -101.29 21.07
C ALA A 572 -57.60 -101.66 21.92
N PRO A 573 -57.40 -101.07 23.12
CA PRO A 573 -58.37 -100.44 24.02
C PRO A 573 -58.65 -98.93 23.80
N GLN A 574 -59.75 -98.44 24.40
CA GLN A 574 -60.18 -97.03 24.35
C GLN A 574 -59.11 -96.05 24.86
N ASP A 575 -58.95 -94.90 24.19
CA ASP A 575 -58.16 -93.72 24.59
C ASP A 575 -58.07 -93.48 26.11
N TRP A 576 -56.85 -93.43 26.64
CA TRP A 576 -56.61 -93.10 28.05
C TRP A 576 -56.50 -91.60 28.30
N MET A 577 -56.38 -90.79 27.26
CA MET A 577 -56.33 -89.33 27.31
C MET A 577 -57.48 -88.70 26.53
N VAL A 578 -57.96 -87.54 26.99
CA VAL A 578 -58.92 -86.73 26.25
C VAL A 578 -58.19 -86.04 25.08
N PRO A 579 -58.85 -85.81 23.93
CA PRO A 579 -58.25 -85.03 22.85
C PRO A 579 -57.80 -83.64 23.33
N SER A 580 -56.51 -83.36 23.23
CA SER A 580 -55.89 -82.07 23.58
C SER A 580 -54.54 -81.93 22.87
N ALA A 581 -54.00 -80.71 22.81
CA ALA A 581 -52.66 -80.48 22.28
C ALA A 581 -51.59 -81.29 23.05
N GLN A 582 -51.74 -81.45 24.36
CA GLN A 582 -50.84 -82.27 25.18
C GLN A 582 -50.93 -83.77 24.86
N LYS A 583 -52.10 -84.27 24.42
CA LYS A 583 -52.21 -85.66 23.94
C LYS A 583 -51.37 -85.84 22.68
N THR A 584 -51.55 -84.95 21.70
CA THR A 584 -50.84 -84.97 20.42
C THR A 584 -49.33 -84.87 20.62
N ALA A 585 -48.85 -83.88 21.39
CA ALA A 585 -47.43 -83.72 21.66
C ALA A 585 -46.81 -84.92 22.39
N LEU A 586 -47.55 -85.55 23.31
CA LEU A 586 -47.08 -86.75 24.00
C LEU A 586 -46.98 -87.95 23.05
N ALA A 587 -47.94 -88.12 22.15
CA ALA A 587 -47.89 -89.18 21.15
C ALA A 587 -46.70 -89.02 20.21
N GLU A 588 -46.49 -87.82 19.67
CA GLU A 588 -45.36 -87.49 18.78
C GLU A 588 -44.01 -87.74 19.46
N TYR A 589 -43.86 -87.34 20.72
CA TYR A 589 -42.62 -87.58 21.46
C TYR A 589 -42.35 -89.06 21.72
N VAL A 590 -43.38 -89.87 21.95
CA VAL A 590 -43.24 -91.32 22.14
C VAL A 590 -42.86 -92.01 20.84
N ASP A 591 -43.45 -91.58 19.73
CA ASP A 591 -43.14 -92.07 18.38
C ASP A 591 -41.69 -91.77 17.97
N LEU A 592 -41.19 -90.58 18.34
CA LEU A 592 -39.78 -90.22 18.21
C LEU A 592 -38.89 -91.19 18.99
N LEU A 593 -39.17 -91.44 20.27
CA LEU A 593 -38.37 -92.39 21.08
C LEU A 593 -38.40 -93.83 20.54
N ILE A 594 -39.51 -94.26 19.94
CA ILE A 594 -39.60 -95.57 19.26
C ILE A 594 -38.64 -95.59 18.08
N SER A 595 -38.70 -94.55 17.24
CA SER A 595 -37.83 -94.41 16.07
C SER A 595 -36.35 -94.41 16.47
N LEU A 596 -35.98 -93.67 17.52
CA LEU A 596 -34.62 -93.65 18.07
C LEU A 596 -34.12 -95.03 18.54
N ILE A 597 -35.01 -95.88 19.04
CA ILE A 597 -34.65 -97.25 19.45
C ILE A 597 -34.41 -98.16 18.24
N ASP A 598 -35.12 -97.96 17.12
CA ASP A 598 -34.97 -98.79 15.91
C ASP A 598 -33.59 -98.68 15.25
N PHE A 599 -32.83 -97.61 15.53
CA PHE A 599 -31.46 -97.43 15.07
C PHE A 599 -30.41 -98.22 15.89
N PHE A 600 -30.78 -98.82 17.03
CA PHE A 600 -29.91 -99.64 17.93
C PHE A 600 -30.20 -101.15 17.87
#